data_AF-A0A976PJI6-F1
#
_entry.id   AF-A0A976PJI6-F1
#
_cell.length_a   1.000
_cell.length_b   1.000
_cell.length_c   1.000
_cell.angle_alpha   90.00
_cell.angle_beta   90.00
_cell.angle_gamma   90.00
#
_symmetry.space_group_name_H-M   'P 1'
#
loop_
_entity.id
_entity.type
_entity.pdbx_description
1 polymer ?
#
loop_
_entity_poly.entity_id
_entity_poly.type
_entity_poly.pdbx_seq_one_letter_code
_entity_poly.pdbx_strand_id
1 'polypeptide(L)'
;MTQPTPEQSAVGSTEDKQQKYQELLDSFMNDEKNKALEKYPELRPAYKAQEVYEIYFLKGARDEVGLVELKRKVAERIIGDLVYGKDSVRPK
;
A
#
# COMPACT_ATOMS: atom_id res chain seq x y z
N MET A 1 10.91 38.20 -23.76
CA MET A 1 9.83 37.88 -22.80
C MET A 1 8.98 36.78 -23.41
N THR A 2 8.19 36.07 -22.58
CA THR A 2 7.31 34.89 -22.84
C THR A 2 8.05 33.56 -23.08
N GLN A 3 7.84 32.45 -22.37
CA GLN A 3 6.97 32.04 -21.24
C GLN A 3 7.44 30.60 -20.88
N PRO A 4 7.56 30.17 -19.61
CA PRO A 4 7.80 28.75 -19.31
C PRO A 4 6.50 27.93 -19.38
N THR A 5 6.55 26.80 -20.07
CA THR A 5 5.51 25.77 -20.22
C THR A 5 5.16 25.15 -18.86
N PRO A 6 3.88 24.91 -18.52
CA PRO A 6 3.47 24.28 -17.25
C PRO A 6 3.59 22.74 -17.24
N GLU A 7 4.40 22.15 -18.12
CA GLU A 7 4.42 20.70 -18.36
C GLU A 7 5.35 19.91 -17.43
N GLN A 8 6.00 20.57 -16.46
CA GLN A 8 7.01 19.95 -15.60
C GLN A 8 6.51 19.55 -14.19
N SER A 9 5.23 19.74 -13.87
CA SER A 9 4.72 19.54 -12.50
C SER A 9 3.95 18.23 -12.25
N ALA A 10 3.73 17.39 -13.26
CA ALA A 10 2.93 16.15 -13.11
C ALA A 10 3.75 14.85 -13.00
N VAL A 11 5.00 14.83 -13.48
CA VAL A 11 5.86 13.63 -13.47
C VAL A 11 6.40 13.33 -12.07
N GLY A 12 6.75 14.37 -11.29
CA GLY A 12 7.29 14.20 -9.94
C GLY A 12 6.29 13.60 -8.93
N SER A 13 4.98 13.75 -9.14
CA SER A 13 3.96 13.28 -8.19
C SER A 13 3.61 11.80 -8.34
N THR A 14 3.93 11.15 -9.46
CA THR A 14 3.62 9.73 -9.68
C THR A 14 4.78 8.83 -9.24
N GLU A 15 6.01 9.22 -9.57
CA GLU A 15 7.22 8.52 -9.11
C GLU A 15 7.38 8.61 -7.58
N ASP A 16 7.09 9.77 -6.98
CA ASP A 16 7.09 9.95 -5.52
C ASP A 16 6.05 9.06 -4.83
N LYS A 17 4.83 8.97 -5.39
CA LYS A 17 3.80 8.04 -4.91
C LYS A 17 4.22 6.58 -5.08
N GLN A 18 4.88 6.24 -6.19
CA GLN A 18 5.34 4.87 -6.42
C GLN A 18 6.44 4.47 -5.44
N GLN A 19 7.39 5.37 -5.16
CA GLN A 19 8.40 5.13 -4.14
C GLN A 19 7.76 4.99 -2.76
N LYS A 20 6.85 5.91 -2.40
CA LYS A 20 6.11 5.84 -1.13
C LYS A 20 5.31 4.54 -1.00
N TYR A 21 4.68 4.07 -2.07
CA TYR A 21 3.98 2.79 -2.11
C TYR A 21 4.91 1.63 -1.80
N GLN A 22 6.09 1.58 -2.41
CA GLN A 22 7.05 0.50 -2.16
C GLN A 22 7.57 0.53 -0.72
N GLU A 23 7.93 1.70 -0.21
CA GLU A 23 8.41 1.85 1.18
C GLU A 23 7.34 1.44 2.20
N LEU A 24 6.09 1.89 2.00
CA LEU A 24 4.99 1.52 2.88
C LEU A 24 4.65 0.03 2.77
N LEU A 25 4.68 -0.55 1.57
CA LEU A 25 4.41 -1.97 1.37
C LEU A 25 5.49 -2.84 2.02
N ASP A 26 6.76 -2.48 1.84
CA ASP A 26 7.89 -3.18 2.46
C ASP A 26 7.78 -3.13 3.98
N SER A 27 7.59 -1.94 4.56
CA SER A 27 7.43 -1.80 6.01
C SER A 27 6.20 -2.54 6.52
N PHE A 28 5.08 -2.49 5.77
CA PHE A 28 3.86 -3.19 6.15
C PHE A 28 4.01 -4.72 6.20
N MET A 29 4.79 -5.31 5.28
CA MET A 29 4.98 -6.75 5.18
C MET A 29 6.16 -7.29 6.00
N ASN A 30 7.22 -6.52 6.16
CA ASN A 30 8.50 -6.96 6.74
C ASN A 30 8.80 -6.40 8.14
N ASP A 31 8.35 -5.18 8.47
CA ASP A 31 8.56 -4.63 9.82
C ASP A 31 7.51 -5.20 10.81
N GLU A 32 7.88 -5.26 12.09
CA GLU A 32 6.92 -5.50 13.16
C GLU A 32 5.89 -4.34 13.19
N LYS A 33 4.59 -4.66 13.33
CA LYS A 33 3.48 -3.69 13.33
C LYS A 33 3.79 -2.42 14.14
N ASN A 34 4.34 -2.54 15.35
CA ASN A 34 4.67 -1.36 16.16
C ASN A 34 5.72 -0.48 15.51
N LYS A 35 6.82 -1.07 15.00
CA LYS A 35 7.90 -0.35 14.32
C LYS A 35 7.45 0.30 13.02
N ALA A 36 6.63 -0.41 12.24
CA ALA A 36 6.03 0.11 11.02
C ALA A 36 5.10 1.30 11.32
N LEU A 37 4.30 1.22 12.39
CA LEU A 37 3.41 2.30 12.82
C LEU A 37 4.13 3.50 13.44
N GLU A 38 5.31 3.29 14.03
CA GLU A 38 6.19 4.38 14.49
C GLU A 38 6.80 5.15 13.32
N LYS A 39 7.29 4.44 12.29
CA LYS A 39 7.82 5.05 11.06
C LYS A 39 6.71 5.69 10.21
N TYR A 40 5.59 4.98 10.06
CA TYR A 40 4.50 5.33 9.17
C TYR A 40 3.15 5.18 9.88
N PRO A 41 2.74 6.18 10.68
CA PRO A 41 1.45 6.13 11.39
C PRO A 41 0.24 6.09 10.45
N GLU A 42 0.41 6.41 9.17
CA GLU A 42 -0.59 6.24 8.11
C GLU A 42 -0.93 4.77 7.80
N LEU A 43 -0.10 3.81 8.23
CA LEU A 43 -0.38 2.38 8.12
C LEU A 43 -1.41 1.87 9.14
N ARG A 44 -1.87 2.68 10.10
CA ARG A 44 -2.90 2.29 11.09
C ARG A 44 -4.16 1.70 10.45
N PRO A 45 -4.85 2.39 9.52
CA PRO A 45 -5.99 1.82 8.81
C PRO A 45 -5.61 0.57 8.01
N ALA A 46 -4.38 0.50 7.50
CA ALA A 46 -3.90 -0.65 6.74
C ALA A 46 -3.82 -1.92 7.58
N TYR A 47 -3.22 -1.83 8.77
CA TYR A 47 -3.13 -2.95 9.70
C TYR A 47 -4.50 -3.40 10.19
N LYS A 48 -5.41 -2.45 10.42
CA LYS A 48 -6.79 -2.77 10.81
C LYS A 48 -7.53 -3.51 9.68
N ALA A 49 -7.35 -3.10 8.43
CA ALA A 49 -7.93 -3.78 7.27
C ALA A 49 -7.35 -5.19 7.10
N GLN A 50 -6.05 -5.37 7.30
CA GLN A 50 -5.44 -6.71 7.31
C GLN A 50 -6.03 -7.58 8.41
N GLU A 51 -6.13 -7.11 9.66
CA GLU A 51 -6.71 -7.91 10.76
C GLU A 51 -8.13 -8.40 10.44
N VAL A 52 -8.96 -7.54 9.85
CA VAL A 52 -10.30 -7.94 9.37
C VAL A 52 -10.19 -9.00 8.29
N TYR A 53 -9.34 -8.81 7.27
CA TYR A 53 -9.10 -9.83 6.24
C TYR A 53 -8.62 -11.15 6.83
N GLU A 54 -7.72 -11.13 7.81
CA GLU A 54 -7.22 -12.34 8.47
C GLU A 54 -8.34 -13.10 9.18
N ILE A 55 -9.20 -12.38 9.91
CA ILE A 55 -10.32 -12.98 10.64
C ILE A 55 -11.38 -13.59 9.69
N TYR A 56 -11.69 -12.90 8.58
CA TYR A 56 -12.77 -13.33 7.67
C TYR A 56 -12.32 -14.33 6.59
N PHE A 57 -11.10 -14.20 6.08
CA PHE A 57 -10.61 -15.03 4.97
C PHE A 57 -9.67 -16.16 5.39
N LEU A 58 -8.82 -15.97 6.40
CA LEU A 58 -7.83 -17.00 6.76
C LEU A 58 -8.42 -18.08 7.67
N LYS A 59 -9.49 -17.77 8.42
CA LYS A 59 -10.14 -18.72 9.35
C LYS A 59 -10.77 -19.94 8.64
N GLY A 60 -10.90 -19.92 7.31
CA GLY A 60 -11.42 -21.02 6.50
C GLY A 60 -10.42 -21.64 5.52
N ALA A 61 -9.18 -21.15 5.45
CA ALA A 61 -8.24 -21.58 4.42
C ALA A 61 -7.32 -22.70 4.93
N ARG A 62 -7.25 -23.78 4.15
CA ARG A 62 -6.52 -25.02 4.47
C ARG A 62 -5.05 -25.02 4.01
N ASP A 63 -4.64 -24.05 3.20
CA ASP A 63 -3.39 -24.11 2.43
C ASP A 63 -2.49 -22.90 2.71
N GLU A 64 -1.36 -23.14 3.38
CA GLU A 64 -0.44 -22.10 3.86
C GLU A 64 0.17 -21.26 2.72
N VAL A 65 0.37 -21.85 1.54
CA VAL A 65 0.94 -21.16 0.37
C VAL A 65 -0.05 -20.12 -0.17
N GLY A 66 -1.33 -20.51 -0.28
CA GLY A 66 -2.40 -19.60 -0.70
C GLY A 66 -2.60 -18.44 0.28
N LEU A 67 -2.29 -18.63 1.57
CA LEU A 67 -2.37 -17.56 2.57
C LEU A 67 -1.29 -16.51 2.40
N VAL A 68 -0.07 -16.90 2.08
CA VAL A 68 1.03 -15.96 1.85
C VAL A 68 0.75 -15.09 0.63
N GLU A 69 0.28 -15.69 -0.48
CA GLU A 69 -0.10 -14.94 -1.67
C GLU A 69 -1.30 -14.02 -1.42
N LEU A 70 -2.31 -14.49 -0.69
CA LEU A 70 -3.47 -13.68 -0.35
C LEU A 70 -3.09 -12.50 0.53
N LYS A 71 -2.26 -12.72 1.56
CA LYS A 71 -1.72 -11.66 2.42
C LYS A 71 -1.00 -10.60 1.60
N ARG A 72 -0.15 -11.00 0.65
CA ARG A 72 0.55 -10.09 -0.25
C ARG A 72 -0.42 -9.27 -1.11
N LYS A 73 -1.37 -9.91 -1.78
CA LYS A 73 -2.35 -9.20 -2.62
C LYS A 73 -3.21 -8.22 -1.83
N VAL A 74 -3.59 -8.59 -0.61
CA VAL A 74 -4.34 -7.73 0.32
C VAL A 74 -3.50 -6.55 0.75
N ALA A 75 -2.25 -6.76 1.14
CA ALA A 75 -1.30 -5.70 1.48
C ALA A 75 -1.12 -4.72 0.31
N GLU A 76 -0.80 -5.21 -0.90
CA GLU A 76 -0.68 -4.39 -2.11
C GLU A 76 -1.94 -3.57 -2.39
N ARG A 77 -3.12 -4.12 -2.07
CA ARG A 77 -4.39 -3.40 -2.23
C ARG A 77 -4.60 -2.32 -1.21
N ILE A 78 -4.36 -2.62 0.05
CA ILE A 78 -4.53 -1.68 1.14
C ILE A 78 -3.55 -0.51 1.00
N ILE A 79 -2.27 -0.80 0.74
CA ILE A 79 -1.25 0.24 0.57
C ILE A 79 -1.47 1.01 -0.74
N GLY A 80 -1.91 0.34 -1.80
CA GLY A 80 -2.28 0.99 -3.05
C GLY A 80 -3.42 2.00 -2.86
N ASP A 81 -4.46 1.61 -2.13
CA ASP A 81 -5.60 2.47 -1.78
C ASP A 81 -5.16 3.65 -0.91
N LEU A 82 -4.23 3.43 0.02
CA LEU A 82 -3.68 4.46 0.91
C LEU A 82 -2.88 5.51 0.15
N VAL A 83 -2.05 5.10 -0.81
CA VAL A 83 -1.10 5.99 -1.50
C VAL A 83 -1.71 6.65 -2.74
N TYR A 84 -2.48 5.89 -3.52
CA TYR A 84 -3.07 6.38 -4.75
C TYR A 84 -4.52 6.83 -4.56
N GLY A 85 -5.16 6.48 -3.44
CA GLY A 85 -6.58 6.75 -3.20
C GLY A 85 -7.48 5.70 -3.84
N LYS A 86 -8.69 5.58 -3.27
CA LYS A 86 -9.72 4.58 -3.60
C LYS A 86 -10.23 4.62 -5.06
N ASP A 87 -9.95 5.70 -5.77
CA ASP A 87 -10.34 5.97 -7.16
C ASP A 87 -9.17 5.82 -8.17
N SER A 88 -7.94 5.59 -7.69
CA SER A 88 -6.83 5.41 -8.62
C SER A 88 -6.83 3.99 -9.19
N VAL A 89 -7.23 3.91 -10.45
CA VAL A 89 -6.95 2.78 -11.33
C VAL A 89 -5.45 2.46 -11.19
N ARG A 90 -5.13 1.29 -10.61
CA ARG A 90 -3.74 0.82 -10.56
C ARG A 90 -3.16 0.86 -11.98
N PRO A 91 -2.01 1.51 -12.24
CA PRO A 91 -1.35 1.34 -13.51
C PRO A 91 -1.04 -0.15 -13.69
N LYS A 92 -1.45 -0.68 -14.85
CA LYS A 92 -1.41 -2.08 -15.23
C LYS A 92 0.00 -2.48 -15.67
#